data_AF-A0A3N7HKC5-F1
#
_entry.id   AF-A0A3N7HKC5-F1
#
_cell.length_a   1.000
_cell.length_b   1.000
_cell.length_c   1.000
_cell.angle_alpha   90.00
_cell.angle_beta   90.00
_cell.angle_gamma   90.00
#
_symmetry.space_group_name_H-M   'P 1'
#
loop_
_entity.id
_entity.type
_entity.pdbx_description
1 polymer ?
#
loop_
_entity_poly.entity_id
_entity_poly.type
_entity_poly.pdbx_seq_one_letter_code
_entity_poly.pdbx_strand_id
1 'polypeptide(L)'
;MNDHPPAQFSEVDWTAYSAVDIAYEVAQYRFEREYKLLRVRFAGDYGCGAGGNGDATYMDAMYRAAVEIIDPDGLILDFSDLNYKWGDLLGKVLNVPDCLAQRGRPPFAIVVAKGCEKAVLSLLTEDLGWSENELAWVFRDLLSAQRYVEQIMREHGLATSRELEVRKRDQALAFWELLGPEVGPEECRNAECHRLRVRDSVLCRVHHYEQIQREPCPFK
;
A
#
# COMPACT_ATOMS: atom_id res chain seq x y z
N MET A 1 -4.61 48.20 -25.29
CA MET A 1 -3.89 46.96 -24.95
C MET A 1 -3.09 47.26 -23.71
N ASN A 2 -3.43 46.65 -22.58
CA ASN A 2 -2.66 46.80 -21.33
C ASN A 2 -1.50 45.80 -21.40
N ASP A 3 -0.32 46.30 -21.73
CA ASP A 3 0.94 45.54 -21.66
C ASP A 3 1.31 45.38 -20.18
N HIS A 4 0.98 44.22 -19.60
CA HIS A 4 1.57 43.82 -18.34
C HIS A 4 2.94 43.18 -18.65
N PRO A 5 4.01 43.57 -17.93
CA PRO A 5 5.31 42.92 -18.09
C PRO A 5 5.16 41.43 -17.77
N PRO A 6 5.90 40.56 -18.48
CA PRO A 6 5.85 39.12 -18.22
C PRO A 6 6.26 38.85 -16.77
N ALA A 7 5.56 37.90 -16.14
CA ALA A 7 5.84 37.51 -14.75
C ALA A 7 7.31 37.07 -14.62
N GLN A 8 8.01 37.66 -13.65
CA GLN A 8 9.37 37.24 -13.29
C GLN A 8 9.29 36.01 -12.39
N PHE A 9 10.03 34.96 -12.76
CA PHE A 9 10.22 33.80 -11.90
C PHE A 9 11.26 34.13 -10.83
N SER A 10 10.95 33.78 -9.58
CA SER A 10 11.90 33.79 -8.48
C SER A 10 12.27 32.36 -8.10
N GLU A 11 13.52 32.15 -7.74
CA GLU A 11 13.94 30.90 -7.11
C GLU A 11 13.22 30.74 -5.76
N VAL A 12 12.72 29.54 -5.50
CA VAL A 12 12.03 29.21 -4.25
C VAL A 12 13.07 28.70 -3.28
N ASP A 13 13.41 29.50 -2.28
CA ASP A 13 14.24 29.05 -1.16
C ASP A 13 13.38 28.26 -0.16
N TRP A 14 13.42 26.93 -0.27
CA TRP A 14 12.66 26.02 0.60
C TRP A 14 13.02 26.17 2.08
N THR A 15 14.23 26.61 2.42
CA THR A 15 14.64 26.82 3.82
C THR A 15 13.99 28.04 4.46
N ALA A 16 13.48 28.97 3.65
CA ALA A 16 12.71 30.12 4.13
C ALA A 16 11.24 29.79 4.44
N TYR A 17 10.74 28.64 3.99
CA TYR A 17 9.32 28.24 4.16
C TYR A 17 9.05 27.46 5.44
N SER A 18 10.03 26.72 5.94
CA SER A 18 9.86 25.82 7.08
C SER A 18 11.19 25.58 7.77
N ALA A 19 11.18 25.63 9.11
CA ALA A 19 12.30 25.20 9.94
C ALA A 19 12.28 23.68 10.22
N VAL A 20 11.27 22.97 9.70
CA VAL A 20 11.16 21.51 9.77
C VAL A 20 11.98 20.87 8.65
N ASP A 21 12.97 20.09 9.05
CA ASP A 21 13.73 19.21 8.19
C ASP A 21 12.95 17.92 7.91
N ILE A 22 13.02 17.43 6.67
CA ILE A 22 12.33 16.20 6.23
C ILE A 22 13.36 15.22 5.68
N ALA A 23 13.34 14.00 6.21
CA ALA A 23 14.17 12.90 5.74
C ALA A 23 13.32 11.71 5.29
N TYR A 24 13.83 10.96 4.30
CA TYR A 24 13.15 9.82 3.69
C TYR A 24 14.01 8.57 3.78
N GLU A 25 13.41 7.47 4.22
CA GLU A 25 14.04 6.16 4.22
C GLU A 25 13.10 5.14 3.59
N VAL A 26 13.61 4.32 2.68
CA VAL A 26 12.86 3.26 2.01
C VAL A 26 13.47 1.92 2.34
N ALA A 27 12.64 1.01 2.84
CA ALA A 27 13.01 -0.39 3.06
C ALA A 27 12.26 -1.30 2.07
N GLN A 28 12.99 -2.20 1.43
CA GLN A 28 12.44 -3.20 0.51
C GLN A 28 12.32 -4.55 1.22
N TYR A 29 11.17 -5.20 1.08
CA TYR A 29 10.89 -6.51 1.67
C TYR A 29 10.45 -7.50 0.60
N ARG A 30 10.83 -8.78 0.78
CA ARG A 30 10.43 -9.87 -0.11
C ARG A 30 9.69 -10.94 0.69
N PHE A 31 8.42 -11.15 0.36
CA PHE A 31 7.61 -12.27 0.85
C PHE A 31 7.22 -13.19 -0.31
N GLU A 32 6.45 -12.65 -1.26
CA GLU A 32 6.04 -13.31 -2.52
C GLU A 32 6.16 -12.37 -3.73
N ARG A 33 6.07 -11.06 -3.49
CA ARG A 33 6.50 -9.97 -4.37
C ARG A 33 7.38 -8.99 -3.58
N GLU A 34 7.96 -8.03 -4.29
CA GLU A 34 8.69 -6.92 -3.68
C GLU A 34 7.70 -5.91 -3.08
N TYR A 35 7.89 -5.56 -1.81
CA TYR A 35 7.10 -4.54 -1.11
C TYR A 35 7.98 -3.38 -0.68
N LYS A 36 7.43 -2.16 -0.73
CA LYS A 36 8.13 -0.93 -0.31
C LYS A 36 7.49 -0.35 0.96
N LEU A 37 8.29 -0.15 2.00
CA LEU A 37 7.91 0.61 3.19
C LEU A 37 8.62 1.96 3.16
N LEU A 38 7.84 3.04 3.16
CA LEU A 38 8.36 4.40 3.25
C LEU A 38 8.26 4.91 4.69
N ARG A 39 9.38 5.38 5.24
CA ARG A 39 9.41 6.21 6.45
C ARG A 39 9.69 7.65 6.04
N VAL A 40 8.86 8.57 6.54
CA VAL A 40 9.05 10.01 6.41
C VAL A 40 9.26 10.58 7.79
N ARG A 41 10.45 11.11 8.05
CA ARG A 41 10.81 11.70 9.34
C ARG A 41 10.78 13.22 9.27
N PHE A 42 10.10 13.82 10.23
CA PHE A 42 10.02 15.26 10.45
C PHE A 42 10.83 15.63 11.68
N ALA A 43 11.76 16.57 11.54
CA ALA A 43 12.65 17.01 12.63
C ALA A 43 12.72 18.54 12.68
N GLY A 44 12.90 19.09 13.88
CA GLY A 44 13.02 20.55 14.08
C GLY A 44 11.81 21.16 14.78
N ASP A 45 11.64 22.47 14.64
CA ASP A 45 10.62 23.24 15.36
C ASP A 45 9.42 23.52 14.47
N TYR A 46 8.25 23.04 14.89
CA TYR A 46 6.98 23.39 14.26
C TYR A 46 6.41 24.66 14.91
N GLY A 47 6.05 25.65 14.10
CA GLY A 47 5.51 26.94 14.54
C GLY A 47 4.21 26.81 15.34
N CYS A 48 4.08 27.59 16.41
CA CYS A 48 2.88 27.52 17.26
C CYS A 48 1.66 28.16 16.57
N GLY A 49 0.53 27.44 16.54
CA GLY A 49 -0.72 27.94 15.96
C GLY A 49 -0.62 28.25 14.48
N ALA A 50 -1.21 29.38 14.08
CA ALA A 50 -1.15 29.86 12.70
C ALA A 50 0.29 30.09 12.20
N GLY A 51 1.26 30.28 13.10
CA GLY A 51 2.67 30.38 12.75
C GLY A 51 3.24 29.10 12.10
N GLY A 52 2.66 27.93 12.38
CA GLY A 52 3.06 26.65 11.79
C GLY A 52 2.32 26.27 10.51
N ASN A 53 1.46 27.15 9.98
CA ASN A 53 0.67 26.84 8.77
C ASN A 53 1.56 26.63 7.53
N GLY A 54 2.68 27.36 7.45
CA GLY A 54 3.73 27.15 6.45
C GLY A 54 4.35 25.76 6.60
N ASP A 55 4.80 25.42 7.81
CA ASP A 55 5.41 24.12 8.14
C ASP A 55 4.50 22.96 7.74
N ALA A 56 3.23 22.98 8.15
CA ALA A 56 2.31 21.90 7.80
C ALA A 56 2.08 21.79 6.29
N THR A 57 2.06 22.90 5.56
CA THR A 57 1.90 22.90 4.10
C THR A 57 3.11 22.29 3.42
N TYR A 58 4.30 22.69 3.86
CA TYR A 58 5.56 22.15 3.39
C TYR A 58 5.66 20.64 3.68
N MET A 59 5.42 20.24 4.94
CA MET A 59 5.41 18.84 5.36
C MET A 59 4.47 18.00 4.49
N ASP A 60 3.21 18.44 4.33
CA ASP A 60 2.19 17.75 3.54
C ASP A 60 2.59 17.56 2.07
N ALA A 61 3.03 18.64 1.42
CA ALA A 61 3.45 18.59 0.02
C ALA A 61 4.63 17.63 -0.19
N MET A 62 5.63 17.72 0.69
CA MET A 62 6.88 16.98 0.57
C MET A 62 6.71 15.47 0.82
N TYR A 63 5.86 15.06 1.77
CA TYR A 63 5.63 13.63 1.98
C TYR A 63 4.70 13.05 0.91
N ARG A 64 3.69 13.80 0.42
CA ARG A 64 2.81 13.34 -0.66
C ARG A 64 3.56 13.16 -1.97
N ALA A 65 4.49 14.06 -2.30
CA ALA A 65 5.37 13.89 -3.46
C ALA A 65 6.21 12.61 -3.37
N ALA A 66 6.74 12.29 -2.18
CA ALA A 66 7.48 11.05 -1.96
C ALA A 66 6.58 9.81 -2.11
N VAL A 67 5.35 9.84 -1.58
CA VAL A 67 4.37 8.76 -1.75
C VAL A 67 4.07 8.51 -3.23
N GLU A 68 3.85 9.57 -4.02
CA GLU A 68 3.55 9.47 -5.45
C GLU A 68 4.72 8.86 -6.25
N ILE A 69 5.95 9.32 -5.99
CA ILE A 69 7.14 8.87 -6.75
C ILE A 69 7.54 7.44 -6.35
N ILE A 70 7.48 7.12 -5.07
CA ILE A 70 7.97 5.84 -4.53
C ILE A 70 6.92 4.74 -4.73
N ASP A 71 5.63 5.10 -4.68
CA ASP A 71 4.49 4.20 -4.68
C ASP A 71 4.64 3.12 -3.60
N PRO A 72 4.62 3.50 -2.31
CA PRO A 72 4.88 2.56 -1.22
C PRO A 72 3.68 1.67 -0.92
N ASP A 73 3.95 0.44 -0.48
CA ASP A 73 2.94 -0.48 0.03
C ASP A 73 2.58 -0.24 1.50
N GLY A 74 3.39 0.53 2.23
CA GLY A 74 3.15 0.95 3.60
C GLY A 74 3.89 2.23 3.95
N LEU A 75 3.37 2.98 4.93
CA LEU A 75 3.85 4.31 5.28
C LEU A 75 4.00 4.47 6.80
N ILE A 76 5.12 5.06 7.22
CA ILE A 76 5.34 5.53 8.59
C ILE A 76 5.62 7.04 8.55
N LEU A 77 4.80 7.81 9.26
CA LEU A 77 5.10 9.22 9.55
C LEU A 77 5.77 9.31 10.91
N ASP A 78 6.98 9.84 10.94
CA ASP A 78 7.82 9.85 12.13
C ASP A 78 8.07 11.27 12.64
N PHE A 79 7.47 11.56 13.78
CA PHE A 79 7.55 12.84 14.50
C PHE A 79 8.44 12.73 15.73
N SER A 80 9.30 11.70 15.84
CA SER A 80 10.14 11.48 17.02
C SER A 80 11.04 12.67 17.35
N ASP A 81 11.38 13.47 16.35
CA ASP A 81 12.31 14.59 16.43
C ASP A 81 11.63 15.93 16.16
N LEU A 82 10.30 15.95 16.09
CA LEU A 82 9.54 17.18 15.88
C LEU A 82 9.19 17.82 17.22
N ASN A 83 9.63 19.06 17.42
CA ASN A 83 9.17 19.89 18.52
C ASN A 83 7.82 20.51 18.14
N TYR A 84 6.74 19.82 18.50
CA TYR A 84 5.36 20.27 18.26
C TYR A 84 4.58 20.38 19.57
N LYS A 85 3.81 21.47 19.71
CA LYS A 85 2.94 21.71 20.88
C LYS A 85 1.48 21.94 20.51
N TRP A 86 1.23 22.73 19.47
CA TRP A 86 -0.11 23.04 18.98
C TRP A 86 -0.02 23.77 17.63
N GLY A 87 -0.95 23.51 16.70
CA GLY A 87 -0.97 24.12 15.38
C GLY A 87 -2.28 23.86 14.63
N ASP A 88 -2.73 24.84 13.84
CA ASP A 88 -4.05 24.80 13.19
C ASP A 88 -4.14 23.76 12.07
N LEU A 89 -3.02 23.50 11.39
CA LEU A 89 -3.01 22.75 10.13
C LEU A 89 -2.20 21.45 10.18
N LEU A 90 -1.61 21.06 11.31
CA LEU A 90 -0.82 19.82 11.35
C LEU A 90 -1.70 18.59 11.02
N GLY A 91 -3.00 18.64 11.31
CA GLY A 91 -3.94 17.56 11.05
C GLY A 91 -3.96 17.12 9.58
N LYS A 92 -3.64 17.99 8.62
CA LYS A 92 -3.59 17.61 7.20
C LYS A 92 -2.48 16.62 6.88
N VAL A 93 -1.37 16.68 7.63
CA VAL A 93 -0.20 15.80 7.49
C VAL A 93 -0.51 14.40 8.05
N LEU A 94 -1.39 14.32 9.05
CA LEU A 94 -1.70 13.07 9.75
C LEU A 94 -2.65 12.14 8.96
N ASN A 95 -3.13 12.60 7.79
CA ASN A 95 -4.04 11.83 6.96
C ASN A 95 -3.31 10.73 6.18
N VAL A 96 -3.90 9.54 6.19
CA VAL A 96 -3.49 8.43 5.32
C VAL A 96 -3.66 8.85 3.85
N PRO A 97 -2.65 8.66 2.98
CA PRO A 97 -2.79 8.91 1.55
C PRO A 97 -3.87 8.03 0.92
N ASP A 98 -4.58 8.57 -0.08
CA ASP A 98 -5.70 7.88 -0.75
C ASP A 98 -5.31 6.51 -1.33
N CYS A 99 -4.07 6.36 -1.83
CA CYS A 99 -3.56 5.10 -2.36
C CYS A 99 -3.47 3.98 -1.30
N LEU A 100 -3.32 4.34 -0.03
CA LEU A 100 -3.30 3.40 1.10
C LEU A 100 -4.68 3.30 1.76
N ALA A 101 -5.45 4.38 1.81
CA ALA A 101 -6.77 4.43 2.44
C ALA A 101 -7.80 3.50 1.76
N GLN A 102 -7.64 3.23 0.46
CA GLN A 102 -8.47 2.26 -0.27
C GLN A 102 -8.27 0.81 0.17
N ARG A 103 -7.21 0.52 0.92
CA ARG A 103 -6.96 -0.80 1.49
C ARG A 103 -7.77 -0.90 2.78
N GLY A 104 -8.65 -1.91 2.90
CA GLY A 104 -9.61 -2.02 4.00
C GLY A 104 -9.01 -1.78 5.40
N ARG A 105 -7.77 -2.24 5.64
CA ARG A 105 -6.95 -1.81 6.77
C ARG A 105 -5.66 -1.16 6.24
N PRO A 106 -5.49 0.17 6.27
CA PRO A 106 -4.33 0.80 5.66
C PRO A 106 -3.02 0.40 6.40
N PRO A 107 -1.96 0.00 5.69
CA PRO A 107 -0.63 -0.27 6.25
C PRO A 107 0.07 1.06 6.57
N PHE A 108 -0.39 1.72 7.62
CA PHE A 108 0.01 3.06 8.03
C PHE A 108 0.27 3.13 9.54
N ALA A 109 1.29 3.88 9.95
CA ALA A 109 1.56 4.16 11.35
C ALA A 109 2.17 5.55 11.56
N ILE A 110 2.04 6.05 12.80
CA ILE A 110 2.68 7.27 13.26
C ILE A 110 3.63 6.96 14.41
N VAL A 111 4.81 7.55 14.41
CA VAL A 111 5.75 7.55 15.55
C VAL A 111 5.74 8.94 16.17
N VAL A 112 5.55 9.01 17.49
CA VAL A 112 5.59 10.25 18.27
C VAL A 112 6.63 10.16 19.38
N ALA A 113 7.25 11.29 19.73
CA ALA A 113 8.07 11.39 20.93
C ALA A 113 7.30 12.01 22.10
N LYS A 114 7.83 11.84 23.30
CA LYS A 114 7.28 12.41 24.54
C LYS A 114 7.00 13.93 24.44
N GLY A 115 7.77 14.66 23.63
CA GLY A 115 7.64 16.11 23.45
C GLY A 115 6.39 16.53 22.65
N CYS A 116 5.97 15.72 21.67
CA CYS A 116 4.85 16.03 20.78
C CYS A 116 3.64 15.12 20.97
N GLU A 117 3.80 13.98 21.65
CA GLU A 117 2.79 12.94 21.80
C GLU A 117 1.44 13.50 22.26
N LYS A 118 1.41 14.25 23.37
CA LYS A 118 0.15 14.78 23.90
C LYS A 118 -0.55 15.68 22.88
N ALA A 119 0.21 16.50 22.16
CA ALA A 119 -0.32 17.44 21.18
C ALA A 119 -0.84 16.72 19.94
N VAL A 120 -0.13 15.70 19.45
CA VAL A 120 -0.55 14.89 18.31
C VAL A 120 -1.79 14.06 18.68
N LEU A 121 -1.82 13.43 19.86
CA LEU A 121 -2.97 12.66 20.31
C LEU A 121 -4.21 13.53 20.48
N SER A 122 -4.08 14.71 21.09
CA SER A 122 -5.19 15.69 21.22
C SER A 122 -5.71 16.12 19.85
N LEU A 123 -4.83 16.43 18.89
CA LEU A 123 -5.21 16.75 17.51
C LEU A 123 -5.95 15.58 16.83
N LEU A 124 -5.51 14.34 17.03
CA LEU A 124 -6.18 13.16 16.49
C LEU A 124 -7.57 12.94 17.08
N THR A 125 -7.73 13.11 18.39
CA THR A 125 -8.99 12.79 19.06
C THR A 125 -9.99 13.94 19.07
N GLU A 126 -9.53 15.17 19.28
CA GLU A 126 -10.40 16.35 19.44
C GLU A 126 -10.75 16.98 18.08
N ASP A 127 -9.77 17.11 17.17
CA ASP A 127 -9.99 17.82 15.90
C ASP A 127 -10.32 16.87 14.74
N LEU A 128 -9.68 15.70 14.70
CA LEU A 128 -9.88 14.70 13.65
C LEU A 128 -10.90 13.60 14.02
N GLY A 129 -11.37 13.60 15.27
CA GLY A 129 -12.50 12.78 15.72
C GLY A 129 -12.20 11.29 15.90
N TRP A 130 -10.92 10.89 15.98
CA TRP A 130 -10.55 9.50 16.27
C TRP A 130 -10.83 9.16 17.74
N SER A 131 -11.33 7.96 18.04
CA SER A 131 -11.39 7.53 19.44
C SER A 131 -10.00 7.05 19.92
N GLU A 132 -9.71 7.20 21.21
CA GLU A 132 -8.44 6.72 21.79
C GLU A 132 -8.19 5.22 21.53
N ASN A 133 -9.27 4.43 21.49
CA ASN A 133 -9.20 2.98 21.22
C ASN A 133 -8.89 2.64 19.76
N GLU A 134 -9.01 3.60 18.84
CA GLU A 134 -8.72 3.46 17.42
C GLU A 134 -7.30 3.89 17.04
N LEU A 135 -6.49 4.36 18.01
CA LEU A 135 -5.12 4.83 17.79
C LEU A 135 -4.05 3.73 17.92
N ALA A 136 -4.41 2.48 17.63
CA ALA A 136 -3.49 1.34 17.67
C ALA A 136 -2.31 1.44 16.67
N TRP A 137 -2.34 2.44 15.79
CA TRP A 137 -1.32 2.75 14.78
C TRP A 137 -0.41 3.93 15.19
N VAL A 138 -0.55 4.46 16.42
CA VAL A 138 0.34 5.50 16.98
C VAL A 138 1.30 4.85 17.98
N PHE A 139 2.60 5.06 17.79
CA PHE A 139 3.66 4.40 18.56
C PHE A 139 4.67 5.41 19.11
N ARG A 140 5.38 5.01 20.17
CA ARG A 140 6.47 5.80 20.77
C ARG A 140 7.86 5.40 20.26
N ASP A 141 7.91 4.35 19.45
CA ASP A 141 9.15 3.81 18.92
C ASP A 141 8.95 3.29 17.49
N LEU A 142 9.99 3.45 16.68
CA LEU A 142 9.98 3.06 15.28
C LEU A 142 9.80 1.55 15.08
N LEU A 143 10.38 0.73 15.95
CA LEU A 143 10.39 -0.72 15.77
C LEU A 143 8.97 -1.29 15.90
N SER A 144 8.18 -0.80 16.87
CA SER A 144 6.77 -1.18 17.03
C SER A 144 5.92 -0.73 15.85
N ALA A 145 6.10 0.52 15.39
CA ALA A 145 5.40 1.03 14.21
C ALA A 145 5.72 0.22 12.94
N GLN A 146 7.00 -0.09 12.73
CA GLN A 146 7.44 -0.91 11.61
C GLN A 146 6.82 -2.30 11.66
N ARG A 147 6.87 -2.99 12.81
CA ARG A 147 6.27 -4.32 12.98
C ARG A 147 4.77 -4.32 12.68
N TYR A 148 4.07 -3.29 13.14
CA TYR A 148 2.64 -3.13 12.89
C TYR A 148 2.34 -2.99 11.40
N VAL A 149 3.03 -2.08 10.70
CA VAL A 149 2.82 -1.85 9.26
C VAL A 149 3.17 -3.09 8.44
N GLU A 150 4.33 -3.71 8.72
CA GLU A 150 4.75 -4.92 8.02
C GLU A 150 3.76 -6.08 8.22
N GLN A 151 3.14 -6.21 9.39
CA GLN A 151 2.13 -7.25 9.63
C GLN A 151 0.92 -7.06 8.70
N ILE A 152 0.40 -5.83 8.59
CA ILE A 152 -0.72 -5.53 7.70
C ILE A 152 -0.35 -5.78 6.24
N MET A 153 0.86 -5.38 5.84
CA MET A 153 1.37 -5.64 4.49
C MET A 153 1.44 -7.14 4.18
N ARG A 154 1.88 -7.96 5.15
CA ARG A 154 1.87 -9.43 5.03
C ARG A 154 0.46 -9.98 4.90
N GLU A 155 -0.48 -9.53 5.73
CA GLU A 155 -1.89 -9.93 5.68
C GLU A 155 -2.52 -9.63 4.31
N HIS A 156 -2.27 -8.43 3.76
CA HIS A 156 -2.73 -8.04 2.42
C HIS A 156 -2.10 -8.88 1.30
N GLY A 157 -0.80 -9.16 1.41
CA GLY A 157 -0.09 -10.01 0.45
C GLY A 157 -0.70 -11.41 0.38
N LEU A 158 -0.90 -12.04 1.55
CA LEU A 158 -1.51 -13.36 1.65
C LEU A 158 -2.95 -13.40 1.13
N ALA A 159 -3.76 -12.38 1.45
CA ALA A 159 -5.13 -12.27 0.95
C ALA A 159 -5.16 -12.21 -0.59
N THR A 160 -4.31 -11.36 -1.18
CA THR A 160 -4.21 -11.19 -2.64
C THR A 160 -3.79 -12.50 -3.32
N SER A 161 -2.77 -13.18 -2.81
CA SER A 161 -2.29 -14.46 -3.37
C SER A 161 -3.37 -15.54 -3.31
N ARG A 162 -4.11 -15.63 -2.20
CA ARG A 162 -5.22 -16.57 -2.05
C ARG A 162 -6.36 -16.29 -3.04
N GLU A 163 -6.74 -15.02 -3.24
CA GLU A 163 -7.75 -14.64 -4.22
C GLU A 163 -7.33 -14.99 -5.66
N LEU A 164 -6.04 -14.79 -5.99
CA LEU A 164 -5.45 -15.21 -7.25
C LEU A 164 -5.51 -16.73 -7.45
N GLU A 165 -5.18 -17.52 -6.43
CA GLU A 165 -5.27 -18.98 -6.47
C GLU A 165 -6.70 -19.47 -6.66
N VAL A 166 -7.67 -18.88 -5.95
CA VAL A 166 -9.10 -19.18 -6.12
C VAL A 166 -9.53 -18.88 -7.55
N ARG A 167 -9.20 -17.70 -8.08
CA ARG A 167 -9.56 -17.31 -9.45
C ARG A 167 -8.93 -18.24 -10.49
N LYS A 168 -7.67 -18.63 -10.33
CA LYS A 168 -7.01 -19.61 -11.20
C LYS A 168 -7.71 -20.96 -11.15
N ARG A 169 -8.10 -21.42 -9.95
CA ARG A 169 -8.83 -22.67 -9.77
C ARG A 169 -10.21 -22.62 -10.42
N ASP A 170 -10.93 -21.52 -10.28
CA ASP A 170 -12.26 -21.34 -10.89
C ASP A 170 -12.16 -21.32 -12.42
N GLN A 171 -11.15 -20.65 -12.97
CA GLN A 171 -10.85 -20.68 -14.41
C GLN A 171 -10.51 -22.10 -14.89
N ALA A 172 -9.69 -22.83 -14.15
CA ALA A 172 -9.34 -24.22 -14.45
C ALA A 172 -10.59 -25.11 -14.42
N LEU A 173 -11.47 -24.95 -13.43
CA LEU A 173 -12.70 -25.73 -13.30
C LEU A 173 -13.68 -25.41 -14.43
N ALA A 174 -13.89 -24.14 -14.75
CA ALA A 174 -14.75 -23.71 -15.84
C ALA A 174 -14.28 -24.30 -17.18
N PHE A 175 -12.97 -24.28 -17.44
CA PHE A 175 -12.42 -24.91 -18.64
C PHE A 175 -12.58 -26.43 -18.61
N TRP A 176 -12.32 -27.08 -17.47
CA TRP A 176 -12.50 -28.52 -17.30
C TRP A 176 -13.94 -28.98 -17.56
N GLU A 177 -14.93 -28.20 -17.11
CA GLU A 177 -16.35 -28.44 -17.37
C GLU A 177 -16.70 -28.28 -18.84
N LEU A 178 -16.13 -27.27 -19.52
CA LEU A 178 -16.32 -27.04 -20.96
C LEU A 178 -15.89 -28.23 -21.82
N LEU A 179 -14.85 -28.98 -21.41
CA LEU A 179 -14.39 -30.18 -22.11
C LEU A 179 -15.47 -31.26 -22.21
N GLY A 180 -16.47 -31.24 -21.32
CA GLY A 180 -17.53 -32.24 -21.24
C GLY A 180 -17.02 -33.62 -20.78
N PRO A 181 -17.91 -34.62 -20.69
CA PRO A 181 -17.52 -35.98 -20.34
C PRO A 181 -16.68 -36.63 -21.44
N GLU A 182 -15.93 -37.66 -21.06
CA GLU A 182 -15.28 -38.56 -22.01
C GLU A 182 -16.35 -39.43 -22.68
N VAL A 183 -16.28 -39.59 -24.00
CA VAL A 183 -17.36 -40.17 -24.83
C VAL A 183 -16.81 -41.05 -25.96
N GLY A 184 -17.67 -41.94 -26.44
CA GLY A 184 -17.38 -42.81 -27.59
C GLY A 184 -16.50 -44.02 -27.22
N PRO A 185 -16.28 -44.95 -28.16
CA PRO A 185 -15.47 -46.15 -27.91
C PRO A 185 -13.95 -45.90 -28.07
N GLU A 186 -13.54 -44.73 -28.53
CA GLU A 186 -12.16 -44.43 -28.92
C GLU A 186 -11.35 -43.87 -27.73
N GLU A 187 -10.18 -44.48 -27.51
CA GLU A 187 -9.23 -44.05 -26.48
C GLU A 187 -8.50 -42.75 -26.87
N CYS A 188 -7.98 -42.09 -25.84
CA CYS A 188 -7.11 -40.93 -25.95
C CYS A 188 -5.89 -41.25 -26.81
N ARG A 189 -5.52 -40.33 -27.72
CA ARG A 189 -4.35 -40.49 -28.60
C ARG A 189 -3.01 -40.49 -27.87
N ASN A 190 -2.97 -40.11 -26.59
CA ASN A 190 -1.73 -40.20 -25.82
C ASN A 190 -1.36 -41.68 -25.63
N ALA A 191 -0.16 -42.08 -26.07
CA ALA A 191 0.28 -43.47 -26.17
C ALA A 191 0.19 -44.26 -24.85
N GLU A 192 0.30 -43.59 -23.71
CA GLU A 192 0.25 -44.21 -22.38
C GLU A 192 -1.12 -44.03 -21.68
N CYS A 193 -2.17 -43.64 -22.41
CA CYS A 193 -3.46 -43.29 -21.83
C CYS A 193 -4.63 -44.12 -22.38
N HIS A 194 -5.30 -44.85 -21.48
CA HIS A 194 -6.48 -45.66 -21.81
C HIS A 194 -7.83 -44.97 -21.51
N ARG A 195 -7.81 -43.67 -21.23
CA ARG A 195 -9.05 -42.89 -21.01
C ARG A 195 -9.73 -42.63 -22.35
N LEU A 196 -11.06 -42.46 -22.35
CA LEU A 196 -11.79 -42.15 -23.58
C LEU A 196 -11.59 -40.69 -23.97
N ARG A 197 -11.70 -40.39 -25.27
CA ARG A 197 -11.60 -39.01 -25.76
C ARG A 197 -12.82 -38.17 -25.41
N VAL A 198 -12.70 -36.84 -25.43
CA VAL A 198 -13.89 -35.95 -25.38
C VAL A 198 -14.47 -35.72 -26.78
N ARG A 199 -15.72 -35.25 -26.87
CA ARG A 199 -16.51 -35.17 -28.12
C ARG A 199 -15.73 -34.56 -29.30
N ASP A 200 -15.14 -33.39 -29.07
CA ASP A 200 -14.50 -32.57 -30.10
C ASP A 200 -12.97 -32.60 -30.03
N SER A 201 -12.38 -33.66 -29.46
CA SER A 201 -10.94 -33.84 -29.36
C SER A 201 -10.54 -35.30 -29.59
N VAL A 202 -9.26 -35.50 -29.91
CA VAL A 202 -8.61 -36.82 -29.93
C VAL A 202 -7.98 -37.18 -28.57
N LEU A 203 -8.12 -36.31 -27.58
CA LEU A 203 -7.56 -36.49 -26.24
C LEU A 203 -8.69 -36.65 -25.20
N CYS A 204 -8.39 -37.35 -24.11
CA CYS A 204 -9.24 -37.36 -22.92
C CYS A 204 -9.24 -35.99 -22.23
N ARG A 205 -10.10 -35.80 -21.22
CA ARG A 205 -10.21 -34.51 -20.52
C ARG A 205 -8.87 -34.06 -19.93
N VAL A 206 -8.12 -34.97 -19.32
CA VAL A 206 -6.81 -34.68 -18.70
C VAL A 206 -5.82 -34.19 -19.74
N HIS A 207 -5.56 -34.98 -20.79
CA HIS A 207 -4.55 -34.61 -21.78
C HIS A 207 -4.99 -33.43 -22.65
N HIS A 208 -6.30 -33.25 -22.87
CA HIS A 208 -6.80 -32.07 -23.56
C HIS A 208 -6.57 -30.81 -22.71
N TYR A 209 -6.83 -30.87 -21.40
CA TYR A 209 -6.50 -29.79 -20.46
C TYR A 209 -5.02 -29.42 -20.55
N GLU A 210 -4.14 -30.39 -20.40
CA GLU A 210 -2.69 -30.15 -20.38
C GLU A 210 -2.15 -29.60 -21.70
N GLN A 211 -2.69 -30.06 -22.83
CA GLN A 211 -2.30 -29.58 -24.15
C GLN A 211 -2.68 -28.10 -24.35
N ILE A 212 -3.86 -27.68 -23.87
CA ILE A 212 -4.34 -26.31 -24.04
C ILE A 212 -3.73 -25.37 -23.00
N GLN A 213 -3.73 -25.77 -21.73
CA GLN A 213 -3.25 -24.94 -20.62
C GLN A 213 -1.72 -24.95 -20.48
N ARG A 214 -1.03 -25.90 -21.12
CA ARG A 214 0.43 -26.11 -21.02
C ARG A 214 0.94 -26.30 -19.58
N GLU A 215 0.05 -26.79 -18.72
CA GLU A 215 0.30 -27.05 -17.30
C GLU A 215 -0.33 -28.41 -16.93
N PRO A 216 0.18 -29.10 -15.91
CA PRO A 216 -0.43 -30.34 -15.43
C PRO A 216 -1.89 -30.15 -15.04
N CYS A 217 -2.76 -31.09 -15.43
CA CYS A 217 -4.17 -31.02 -15.07
C CYS A 217 -4.34 -31.15 -13.55
N PRO A 218 -5.07 -30.24 -12.87
CA PRO A 218 -5.30 -30.33 -11.43
C PRO A 218 -6.45 -31.27 -11.02
N PHE A 219 -7.13 -31.90 -11.99
CA PHE A 219 -8.34 -32.73 -11.77
C PHE A 219 -8.14 -34.21 -12.11
N LYS A 220 -6.88 -34.68 -12.10
CA LYS A 220 -6.51 -36.05 -12.48
C LYS A 220 -7.07 -37.10 -11.53
#